data_AF-A0A8S9VUF4-F1
#
_entry.id   AF-A0A8S9VUF4-F1
#
_cell.length_a   1.000
_cell.length_b   1.000
_cell.length_c   1.000
_cell.angle_alpha   90.00
_cell.angle_beta   90.00
_cell.angle_gamma   90.00
#
_symmetry.space_group_name_H-M   'P 1'
#
loop_
_entity.id
_entity.type
_entity.pdbx_description
1 polymer ?
#
loop_
_entity_poly.entity_id
_entity_poly.type
_entity_poly.pdbx_seq_one_letter_code
_entity_poly.pdbx_strand_id
1 'polypeptide(L)'
;MQQIHINRNPGIAIEFDSPEITVPLRPGNYCSFEMVISNYGNPTHVHLSADNRVRKYVKFLHENPYVTNQEYMPVVVNLPAKNEWVEGEIKVSIGYGAKSDTFKIFIGIKPTEVKIRHTVDVDERLGTPRYLQKTAYAASSDMSYEPDSNSEADRSGRHPHQLETFIVPLLLVLIAMVVLLATFTFNMIKPLTGAVAASIILMVILMYAAIHLFTKKE
;
A
#
# COMPACT_ATOMS: atom_id res chain seq x y z
N MET A 1 8.93 11.64 4.42
CA MET A 1 8.59 10.72 5.51
C MET A 1 7.54 11.39 6.36
N GLN A 2 6.50 10.67 6.78
CA GLN A 2 5.43 11.18 7.66
C GLN A 2 5.43 10.37 8.95
N GLN A 3 5.35 11.02 10.11
CA GLN A 3 5.14 10.30 11.39
C GLN A 3 3.71 10.49 11.88
N ILE A 4 3.16 9.40 12.42
CA ILE A 4 1.81 9.30 12.96
C ILE A 4 1.97 8.79 14.39
N HIS A 5 1.60 9.60 15.36
CA HIS A 5 1.61 9.21 16.77
C HIS A 5 0.20 8.87 17.23
N ILE A 6 0.05 7.73 17.88
CA ILE A 6 -1.24 7.23 18.37
C ILE A 6 -1.19 7.10 19.88
N ASN A 7 -2.20 7.62 20.57
CA ASN A 7 -2.31 7.59 22.04
C ASN A 7 -1.10 8.22 22.77
N ARG A 8 -0.39 9.17 22.15
CA ARG A 8 0.77 9.85 22.76
C ARG A 8 0.36 10.78 23.90
N ASN A 9 -0.69 11.57 23.66
CA ASN A 9 -1.15 12.58 24.60
C ASN A 9 -2.56 12.24 25.12
N PRO A 10 -2.84 12.43 26.42
CA PRO A 10 -4.18 12.28 26.95
C PRO A 10 -5.15 13.25 26.24
N GLY A 11 -6.21 12.71 25.65
CA GLY A 11 -7.26 13.49 24.95
C GLY A 11 -7.07 13.61 23.44
N ILE A 12 -5.85 13.43 22.92
CA ILE A 12 -5.58 13.40 21.47
C ILE A 12 -5.19 11.99 21.06
N ALA A 13 -6.00 11.38 20.21
CA ALA A 13 -5.84 9.98 19.87
C ALA A 13 -4.86 9.74 18.73
N ILE A 14 -4.79 10.66 17.77
CA ILE A 14 -3.98 10.59 16.57
C ILE A 14 -3.35 11.96 16.40
N GLU A 15 -2.05 11.99 16.16
CA GLU A 15 -1.27 13.20 15.89
C GLU A 15 -0.37 12.97 14.69
N PHE A 16 -0.18 14.03 13.90
CA PHE A 16 0.66 14.02 12.72
C PHE A 16 1.83 14.98 12.92
N ASP A 17 3.05 14.54 12.57
CA ASP A 17 4.22 15.43 12.60
C ASP A 17 4.06 16.63 11.66
N SER A 18 3.47 16.39 10.49
CA SER A 18 3.09 17.43 9.54
C SER A 18 1.60 17.31 9.21
N PRO A 19 0.84 18.43 9.21
CA PRO A 19 -0.55 18.45 8.77
C PRO A 19 -0.69 18.30 7.25
N GLU A 20 0.41 18.49 6.52
CA GLU A 20 0.47 18.33 5.06
C GLU A 20 1.80 17.73 4.61
N ILE A 21 1.76 16.89 3.57
CA ILE A 21 2.95 16.36 2.91
C ILE A 21 2.91 16.62 1.41
N THR A 22 4.08 16.88 0.83
CA THR A 22 4.26 17.00 -0.62
C THR A 22 5.12 15.84 -1.11
N VAL A 23 4.60 15.13 -2.11
CA VAL A 23 5.29 14.06 -2.82
C VAL A 23 5.66 14.61 -4.20
N PRO A 24 6.90 15.11 -4.38
CA PRO A 24 7.34 15.68 -5.63
C PRO A 24 7.49 14.57 -6.68
N LEU A 25 6.60 14.55 -7.66
CA LEU A 25 6.56 13.52 -8.69
C LEU A 25 6.28 14.15 -10.06
N ARG A 26 7.02 13.72 -11.08
CA ARG A 26 6.75 14.14 -12.46
C ARG A 26 5.61 13.31 -13.06
N PRO A 27 4.79 13.86 -13.97
CA PRO A 27 3.76 13.08 -14.66
C PRO A 27 4.34 11.81 -15.30
N GLY A 28 3.62 10.70 -15.17
CA GLY A 28 3.99 9.39 -15.70
C GLY A 28 4.94 8.57 -14.82
N ASN A 29 5.34 9.08 -13.64
CA ASN A 29 6.25 8.38 -12.74
C ASN A 29 5.53 7.82 -11.51
N TYR A 30 6.26 7.00 -10.75
CA TYR A 30 5.86 6.52 -9.44
C TYR A 30 7.01 6.68 -8.46
N CYS A 31 6.69 6.73 -7.17
CA CYS A 31 7.67 6.68 -6.09
C CYS A 31 7.06 5.96 -4.88
N SER A 32 7.90 5.62 -3.91
CA SER A 32 7.47 5.12 -2.62
C SER A 32 8.08 5.94 -1.50
N PHE A 33 7.33 6.15 -0.44
CA PHE A 33 7.84 6.73 0.80
C PHE A 33 7.27 5.96 1.99
N GLU A 34 7.90 6.15 3.15
CA GLU A 34 7.46 5.49 4.38
C GLU A 34 6.68 6.46 5.28
N MET A 35 5.57 5.96 5.82
CA MET A 35 4.92 6.50 7.00
C MET A 35 5.32 5.67 8.21
N VAL A 36 5.63 6.32 9.33
CA VAL A 36 5.93 5.63 10.59
C VAL A 36 4.79 5.83 11.55
N ILE A 37 4.24 4.73 12.06
CA ILE A 37 3.13 4.75 13.01
C ILE A 37 3.67 4.30 14.36
N SER A 38 3.64 5.18 15.36
CA SER A 38 4.07 4.90 16.73
C SER A 38 2.89 4.95 17.69
N ASN A 39 2.58 3.82 18.32
CA ASN A 39 1.52 3.68 19.32
C ASN A 39 2.11 3.68 20.73
N TYR A 40 1.66 4.62 21.55
CA TYR A 40 2.10 4.79 22.94
C TYR A 40 1.11 4.18 23.96
N GLY A 41 0.04 3.55 23.48
CA GLY A 41 -0.99 2.92 24.29
C GLY A 41 -1.09 1.41 24.07
N ASN A 42 -2.28 0.86 24.29
CA ASN A 42 -2.55 -0.56 24.03
C ASN A 42 -2.44 -0.86 22.53
N PRO A 43 -1.93 -2.05 22.15
CA PRO A 43 -1.91 -2.49 20.77
C PRO A 43 -3.25 -2.31 20.06
N THR A 44 -3.23 -1.77 18.84
CA THR A 44 -4.46 -1.39 18.15
C THR A 44 -4.36 -1.57 16.64
N HIS A 45 -5.51 -1.86 16.01
CA HIS A 45 -5.65 -1.81 14.57
C HIS A 45 -5.74 -0.36 14.10
N VAL A 46 -4.96 -0.03 13.07
CA VAL A 46 -4.95 1.28 12.44
C VAL A 46 -5.44 1.11 11.02
N HIS A 47 -6.53 1.78 10.66
CA HIS A 47 -7.03 1.78 9.31
C HIS A 47 -6.55 3.01 8.55
N LEU A 48 -5.94 2.78 7.38
CA LEU A 48 -5.43 3.81 6.48
C LEU A 48 -6.31 3.87 5.24
N SER A 49 -6.73 5.08 4.87
CA SER A 49 -7.51 5.28 3.65
C SER A 49 -7.17 6.62 3.00
N ALA A 50 -7.26 6.67 1.68
CA ALA A 50 -7.13 7.89 0.90
C ALA A 50 -8.52 8.34 0.44
N ASP A 51 -8.74 9.66 0.38
CA ASP A 51 -9.99 10.23 -0.13
C ASP A 51 -10.20 9.93 -1.62
N ASN A 52 -11.39 10.23 -2.15
CA ASN A 52 -11.71 9.96 -3.55
C ASN A 52 -10.82 10.70 -4.56
N ARG A 53 -10.17 11.80 -4.15
CA ARG A 53 -9.30 12.60 -5.04
C ARG A 53 -7.96 11.91 -5.23
N VAL A 54 -7.42 11.28 -4.17
CA VAL A 54 -6.08 10.66 -4.18
C VAL A 54 -6.06 9.13 -4.15
N ARG A 55 -7.20 8.47 -3.90
CA ARG A 55 -7.30 7.00 -3.78
C ARG A 55 -6.77 6.21 -4.97
N LYS A 56 -6.86 6.74 -6.19
CA LYS A 56 -6.32 6.08 -7.39
C LYS A 56 -4.80 6.27 -7.58
N TYR A 57 -4.20 7.21 -6.86
CA TYR A 57 -2.79 7.57 -6.98
C TYR A 57 -1.96 7.04 -5.80
N VAL A 58 -2.60 6.78 -4.65
CA VAL A 58 -1.94 6.32 -3.42
C VAL A 58 -2.34 4.87 -3.15
N LYS A 59 -1.36 4.01 -2.89
CA LYS A 59 -1.56 2.64 -2.43
C LYS A 59 -0.76 2.41 -1.15
N PHE A 60 -1.44 1.95 -0.11
CA PHE A 60 -0.81 1.48 1.12
C PHE A 60 -0.45 0.00 0.93
N LEU A 61 0.74 -0.42 1.38
CA LEU A 61 1.09 -1.84 1.35
C LEU A 61 0.16 -2.65 2.26
N HIS A 62 -0.19 -2.09 3.42
CA HIS A 62 -1.16 -2.66 4.35
C HIS A 62 -2.15 -1.57 4.80
N GLU A 63 -3.44 -1.76 4.53
CA GLU A 63 -4.49 -0.78 4.88
C GLU A 63 -5.00 -0.92 6.33
N ASN A 64 -4.65 -2.01 7.03
CA ASN A 64 -5.10 -2.28 8.40
C ASN A 64 -4.00 -2.94 9.27
N PRO A 65 -2.81 -2.33 9.44
CA PRO A 65 -1.78 -2.86 10.31
C PRO A 65 -2.26 -2.98 11.77
N TYR A 66 -1.73 -3.99 12.48
CA TYR A 66 -1.86 -4.12 13.92
C TYR A 66 -0.60 -3.56 14.60
N VAL A 67 -0.72 -2.39 15.22
CA VAL A 67 0.43 -1.62 15.73
C VAL A 67 0.56 -1.80 17.24
N THR A 68 1.63 -2.48 17.66
CA THR A 68 1.96 -2.71 19.07
C THR A 68 2.76 -1.55 19.65
N ASN A 69 3.90 -1.21 19.03
CA ASN A 69 4.75 -0.09 19.42
C ASN A 69 5.04 0.81 18.21
N GLN A 70 5.75 0.29 17.21
CA GLN A 70 6.10 1.06 16.02
C GLN A 70 5.98 0.18 14.77
N GLU A 71 5.40 0.74 13.71
CA GLU A 71 5.23 0.09 12.42
C GLU A 71 5.67 1.01 11.28
N TYR A 72 6.37 0.45 10.30
CA TYR A 72 6.77 1.15 9.09
C TYR A 72 5.81 0.78 7.96
N MET A 73 5.12 1.77 7.41
CA MET A 73 4.13 1.59 6.36
C MET A 73 4.65 2.13 5.03
N PRO A 74 5.01 1.27 4.08
CA PRO A 74 5.32 1.70 2.72
C PRO A 74 4.06 2.23 2.02
N VAL A 75 4.18 3.40 1.44
CA VAL A 75 3.17 4.05 0.62
C VAL A 75 3.70 4.24 -0.79
N VAL A 76 3.02 3.65 -1.76
CA VAL A 76 3.34 3.79 -3.18
C VAL A 76 2.46 4.87 -3.77
N VAL A 77 3.08 5.84 -4.44
CA VAL A 77 2.40 6.95 -5.11
C VAL A 77 2.69 6.89 -6.60
N ASN A 78 1.64 6.90 -7.41
CA ASN A 78 1.71 6.90 -8.87
C ASN A 78 0.97 8.12 -9.43
N LEU A 79 1.66 8.92 -10.25
CA LEU A 79 1.07 10.07 -10.93
C LEU A 79 1.01 9.81 -12.43
N PRO A 80 -0.19 9.57 -13.01
CA PRO A 80 -0.35 9.35 -14.44
C PRO A 80 0.14 10.54 -15.28
N ALA A 81 0.56 10.28 -16.53
CA ALA A 81 1.09 11.30 -17.43
C ALA A 81 0.13 12.47 -17.73
N LYS A 82 -1.18 12.27 -17.57
CA LYS A 82 -2.21 13.30 -17.77
C LYS A 82 -2.32 14.30 -16.61
N ASN A 83 -1.76 13.98 -15.45
CA ASN A 83 -1.93 14.74 -14.22
C ASN A 83 -0.61 15.40 -13.81
N GLU A 84 -0.62 16.72 -13.66
CA GLU A 84 0.54 17.49 -13.19
C GLU A 84 0.53 17.69 -11.67
N TRP A 85 -0.68 17.79 -11.10
CA TRP A 85 -0.90 18.09 -9.70
C TRP A 85 -2.19 17.43 -9.21
N VAL A 86 -2.12 16.80 -8.04
CA VAL A 86 -3.27 16.24 -7.34
C VAL A 86 -3.16 16.57 -5.85
N GLU A 87 -4.28 16.96 -5.26
CA GLU A 87 -4.44 17.18 -3.83
C GLU A 87 -5.57 16.30 -3.30
N GLY A 88 -5.39 15.80 -2.10
CA GLY A 88 -6.42 15.14 -1.31
C GLY A 88 -5.96 14.89 0.11
N GLU A 89 -6.64 13.98 0.79
CA GLU A 89 -6.41 13.67 2.19
C GLU A 89 -6.16 12.18 2.41
N ILE A 90 -5.29 11.89 3.38
CA ILE A 90 -5.12 10.55 3.95
C ILE A 90 -5.78 10.56 5.33
N LYS A 91 -6.70 9.63 5.54
CA LYS A 91 -7.40 9.39 6.79
C LYS A 91 -6.78 8.21 7.54
N VAL A 92 -6.53 8.45 8.82
CA VAL A 92 -6.07 7.46 9.78
C VAL A 92 -7.18 7.25 10.79
N SER A 93 -7.57 6.02 11.04
CA SER A 93 -8.62 5.66 12.00
C SER A 93 -8.15 4.57 12.93
N ILE A 94 -8.53 4.63 14.21
CA ILE A 94 -8.17 3.63 15.23
C ILE A 94 -9.41 3.19 16.02
N GLY A 95 -9.29 2.10 16.77
CA GLY A 95 -10.37 1.61 17.64
C GLY A 95 -11.65 1.31 16.87
N TYR A 96 -11.52 0.61 15.73
CA TYR A 96 -12.63 0.30 14.83
C TYR A 96 -13.35 1.54 14.26
N GLY A 97 -12.63 2.65 14.09
CA GLY A 97 -13.18 3.89 13.54
C GLY A 97 -13.82 4.81 14.58
N ALA A 98 -13.75 4.47 15.87
CA ALA A 98 -14.23 5.35 16.95
C ALA A 98 -13.48 6.67 17.02
N LYS A 99 -12.22 6.69 16.58
CA LYS A 99 -11.39 7.89 16.50
C LYS A 99 -10.69 7.93 15.15
N SER A 100 -10.69 9.10 14.52
CA SER A 100 -10.08 9.29 13.20
C SER A 100 -9.58 10.70 13.04
N ASP A 101 -8.50 10.86 12.27
CA ASP A 101 -7.97 12.16 11.89
C ASP A 101 -7.39 12.11 10.47
N THR A 102 -7.15 13.27 9.87
CA THR A 102 -6.69 13.40 8.48
C THR A 102 -5.50 14.35 8.34
N PHE A 103 -4.63 14.06 7.37
CA PHE A 103 -3.61 15.01 6.91
C PHE A 103 -3.67 15.14 5.38
N LYS A 104 -3.21 16.30 4.88
CA LYS A 104 -3.25 16.60 3.45
C LYS A 104 -2.06 15.98 2.73
N ILE A 105 -2.30 15.49 1.52
CA ILE A 105 -1.26 15.00 0.61
C ILE A 105 -1.36 15.73 -0.72
N PHE A 106 -0.22 16.26 -1.15
CA PHE A 106 -0.02 16.86 -2.45
C PHE A 106 0.91 15.98 -3.29
N ILE A 107 0.49 15.62 -4.50
CA ILE A 107 1.23 14.76 -5.41
C ILE A 107 1.49 15.56 -6.68
N GLY A 108 2.77 15.72 -7.01
CA GLY A 108 3.19 16.48 -8.19
C GLY A 108 4.17 17.58 -7.86
N ILE A 109 4.51 18.37 -8.87
CA ILE A 109 5.30 19.59 -8.70
C ILE A 109 4.29 20.73 -8.53
N LYS A 110 4.33 21.40 -7.39
CA LYS A 110 3.45 22.55 -7.15
C LYS A 110 3.67 23.54 -8.30
N PRO A 111 2.62 24.01 -8.99
CA PRO A 111 2.75 25.14 -9.88
C PRO A 111 3.15 26.32 -8.99
N THR A 112 4.46 26.53 -8.81
CA THR A 112 4.96 27.79 -8.27
C THR A 112 4.37 28.86 -9.18
N GLU A 113 3.69 29.85 -8.61
CA GLU A 113 3.42 31.09 -9.31
C GLU A 113 4.73 31.52 -9.95
N VAL A 114 4.86 31.29 -11.25
CA VAL A 114 6.06 31.67 -11.96
C VAL A 114 5.99 33.19 -11.99
N LYS A 115 6.57 33.84 -10.98
CA LYS A 115 7.20 35.13 -11.21
C LYS A 115 8.33 34.82 -12.16
N ILE A 116 7.99 34.74 -13.45
CA ILE A 116 8.96 34.77 -14.52
C ILE A 116 9.60 36.16 -14.38
N ARG A 117 10.65 36.27 -13.57
CA ARG A 117 11.68 37.28 -13.84
C ARG A 117 12.43 36.76 -15.05
N HIS A 118 11.80 36.85 -16.21
CA HIS A 118 12.47 36.80 -17.50
C HIS A 118 13.16 38.15 -17.62
N THR A 119 14.24 38.35 -16.89
CA THR A 119 15.29 39.23 -17.38
C THR A 119 16.13 38.34 -18.27
N VAL A 120 15.74 38.29 -19.54
CA VAL A 120 16.67 37.92 -20.61
C VAL A 120 17.74 38.99 -20.58
N ASP A 121 18.92 38.64 -20.09
CA ASP A 121 20.09 39.48 -20.32
C ASP A 121 20.46 39.30 -21.80
N VAL A 122 20.05 40.26 -22.61
CA VAL A 122 20.36 40.27 -24.04
C VAL A 122 21.83 40.66 -24.15
N ASP A 123 22.71 39.67 -24.28
CA ASP A 123 24.11 39.92 -24.62
C ASP A 123 24.19 40.36 -26.09
N GLU A 124 24.30 41.67 -26.31
CA GLU A 124 24.38 42.32 -27.64
C GLU A 124 25.70 42.02 -28.37
N ARG A 125 26.57 41.17 -27.82
CA ARG A 125 27.90 40.85 -28.41
C ARG A 125 27.87 39.75 -29.47
N LEU A 126 26.71 39.18 -29.79
CA LEU A 126 26.56 38.18 -30.87
C LEU A 126 26.45 38.79 -32.29
N GLY A 127 26.66 40.10 -32.44
CA GLY A 127 26.78 40.77 -33.73
C GLY A 127 28.16 40.60 -34.36
N THR A 128 28.53 39.41 -34.85
CA THR A 128 29.53 39.29 -35.93
C THR A 128 29.37 37.98 -36.72
N PRO A 129 29.10 38.02 -38.03
CA PRO A 129 29.02 36.82 -38.85
C PRO A 129 30.43 36.31 -39.16
N ARG A 130 30.75 35.09 -38.75
CA ARG A 130 31.96 34.38 -39.19
C ARG A 130 31.62 33.56 -40.43
N TYR A 131 31.82 34.17 -41.59
CA TYR A 131 31.94 33.43 -42.86
C TYR A 131 33.34 32.81 -42.94
N LEU A 132 33.44 31.71 -43.70
CA LEU A 132 34.61 30.85 -44.01
C LEU A 132 34.67 29.55 -43.15
N GLN A 133 34.87 28.35 -43.68
CA GLN A 133 35.06 27.83 -45.05
C GLN A 133 35.19 26.29 -44.93
N LYS A 134 34.55 25.52 -45.84
CA LYS A 134 35.02 24.26 -46.51
C LYS A 134 35.64 23.16 -45.60
N THR A 135 35.26 21.89 -45.64
CA THR A 135 35.43 20.92 -46.75
C THR A 135 34.87 19.55 -46.33
N ALA A 136 34.44 18.78 -47.34
CA ALA A 136 34.09 17.36 -47.39
C ALA A 136 34.63 16.42 -46.31
N TYR A 137 33.78 15.48 -45.85
CA TYR A 137 34.09 14.04 -45.85
C TYR A 137 32.78 13.25 -46.02
N ALA A 138 32.67 12.64 -47.20
CA ALA A 138 31.80 11.50 -47.44
C ALA A 138 32.43 10.28 -46.75
N ALA A 139 31.63 9.54 -45.98
CA ALA A 139 31.95 8.18 -45.60
C ALA A 139 30.65 7.37 -45.58
N SER A 140 30.54 6.54 -46.59
CA SER A 140 29.55 5.49 -46.83
C SER A 140 29.44 4.51 -45.66
N SER A 141 28.22 4.17 -45.28
CA SER A 141 27.93 3.01 -44.44
C SER A 141 26.74 2.24 -45.03
N ASP A 142 27.04 1.45 -46.06
CA ASP A 142 26.26 0.28 -46.45
C ASP A 142 26.83 -0.91 -45.67
N MET A 143 26.06 -1.48 -44.74
CA MET A 143 26.19 -2.89 -44.35
C MET A 143 24.90 -3.34 -43.67
N SER A 144 24.18 -4.23 -44.35
CA SER A 144 22.95 -4.89 -43.94
C SER A 144 23.18 -6.42 -43.92
N TYR A 145 22.27 -7.13 -43.22
CA TYR A 145 22.14 -8.60 -43.01
C TYR A 145 22.99 -9.18 -41.83
N GLU A 146 22.49 -10.03 -40.90
CA GLU A 146 21.21 -10.75 -40.71
C GLU A 146 21.13 -11.36 -39.27
N PRO A 147 20.18 -12.25 -38.86
CA PRO A 147 19.61 -12.29 -37.51
C PRO A 147 19.87 -13.62 -36.77
N ASP A 148 20.47 -13.60 -35.59
CA ASP A 148 20.67 -14.86 -34.85
C ASP A 148 19.46 -15.27 -34.01
N SER A 149 18.91 -16.39 -34.47
CA SER A 149 17.94 -17.28 -33.85
C SER A 149 18.53 -18.08 -32.68
N ASN A 150 17.63 -18.43 -31.76
CA ASN A 150 17.67 -19.57 -30.83
C ASN A 150 18.48 -19.44 -29.54
N SER A 151 17.76 -19.45 -28.42
CA SER A 151 17.91 -20.55 -27.46
C SER A 151 16.70 -20.61 -26.53
N GLU A 152 15.92 -21.69 -26.69
CA GLU A 152 15.02 -22.22 -25.69
C GLU A 152 15.81 -22.54 -24.40
N ALA A 153 15.28 -22.10 -23.27
CA ALA A 153 15.60 -22.69 -21.97
C ALA A 153 14.28 -22.86 -21.21
N ASP A 154 13.62 -23.96 -21.56
CA ASP A 154 12.77 -24.71 -20.65
C ASP A 154 13.47 -24.88 -19.30
N ARG A 155 12.83 -24.43 -18.22
CA ARG A 155 12.92 -25.05 -16.90
C ARG A 155 11.91 -24.44 -15.92
N SER A 156 10.99 -25.33 -15.53
CA SER A 156 10.74 -25.67 -14.12
C SER A 156 9.98 -24.66 -13.28
N GLY A 157 8.77 -25.04 -12.86
CA GLY A 157 8.14 -24.35 -11.73
C GLY A 157 6.67 -24.63 -11.51
N ARG A 158 6.27 -25.91 -11.49
CA ARG A 158 4.96 -26.36 -11.00
C ARG A 158 4.80 -25.89 -9.54
N HIS A 159 4.07 -24.80 -9.29
CA HIS A 159 3.64 -24.45 -7.93
C HIS A 159 2.33 -25.19 -7.62
N PRO A 160 2.33 -26.13 -6.65
CA PRO A 160 1.14 -26.83 -6.24
C PRO A 160 0.25 -25.94 -5.36
N HIS A 161 -1.04 -26.25 -5.42
CA HIS A 161 -2.14 -25.81 -4.57
C HIS A 161 -1.76 -25.37 -3.14
N GLN A 162 -1.80 -24.05 -2.85
CA GLN A 162 -1.86 -23.51 -1.48
C GLN A 162 -3.29 -23.24 -0.99
N LEU A 163 -4.30 -23.78 -1.68
CA LEU A 163 -5.72 -23.65 -1.28
C LEU A 163 -6.20 -24.80 -0.37
N GLU A 164 -5.43 -25.87 -0.19
CA GLU A 164 -5.88 -27.03 0.60
C GLU A 164 -5.81 -26.82 2.12
N THR A 165 -4.98 -25.89 2.62
CA THR A 165 -4.81 -25.72 4.08
C THR A 165 -5.95 -24.96 4.76
N PHE A 166 -6.83 -24.30 4.00
CA PHE A 166 -7.98 -23.56 4.54
C PHE A 166 -9.31 -24.32 4.44
N ILE A 167 -9.40 -25.38 3.65
CA ILE A 167 -10.65 -26.12 3.44
C ILE A 167 -11.02 -26.94 4.68
N VAL A 168 -10.04 -27.61 5.28
CA VAL A 168 -10.27 -28.48 6.45
C VAL A 168 -10.84 -27.72 7.67
N PRO A 169 -10.27 -26.58 8.12
CA PRO A 169 -10.83 -25.85 9.26
C PRO A 169 -12.20 -25.23 8.93
N LEU A 170 -12.42 -24.74 7.71
CA LEU A 170 -13.69 -24.18 7.27
C LEU A 170 -14.81 -25.25 7.28
N LEU A 171 -14.51 -26.44 6.77
CA LEU A 171 -15.43 -27.58 6.77
C LEU A 171 -15.81 -27.98 8.20
N LEU A 172 -14.84 -28.02 9.12
CA LEU A 172 -15.06 -28.39 10.51
C LEU A 172 -15.96 -27.38 11.23
N VAL A 173 -15.75 -26.07 11.01
CA VAL A 173 -16.64 -25.01 11.51
C VAL A 173 -18.06 -25.17 10.96
N LEU A 174 -18.18 -25.46 9.66
CA LEU A 174 -19.49 -25.64 9.02
C LEU A 174 -20.24 -26.86 9.60
N ILE A 175 -19.55 -27.98 9.81
CA ILE A 175 -20.12 -29.17 10.46
C ILE A 175 -20.55 -28.84 11.90
N ALA A 176 -19.72 -28.15 12.68
CA ALA A 176 -20.05 -27.75 14.04
C ALA A 176 -21.30 -26.85 14.08
N MET A 177 -21.42 -25.91 13.14
CA MET A 177 -22.59 -25.04 13.02
C MET A 177 -23.87 -25.81 12.68
N VAL A 178 -23.79 -26.79 11.76
CA VAL A 178 -24.93 -27.64 11.40
C VAL A 178 -25.36 -28.51 12.58
N VAL A 179 -24.42 -29.09 13.32
CA VAL A 179 -24.73 -29.87 14.54
C VAL A 179 -25.42 -29.00 15.58
N LEU A 180 -24.92 -27.78 15.81
CA LEU A 180 -25.52 -26.85 16.77
C LEU A 180 -26.95 -26.48 16.36
N LEU A 181 -27.17 -26.14 15.09
CA LEU A 181 -28.49 -25.85 14.55
C LEU A 181 -29.45 -27.05 14.70
N ALA A 182 -28.99 -28.27 14.39
CA ALA A 182 -29.80 -29.47 14.56
C ALA A 182 -30.15 -29.72 16.04
N THR A 183 -29.19 -29.56 16.96
CA THR A 183 -29.49 -29.73 18.40
C THR A 183 -30.49 -28.69 18.90
N PHE A 184 -30.47 -27.47 18.35
CA PHE A 184 -31.39 -26.41 18.70
C PHE A 184 -32.80 -26.64 18.13
N THR A 185 -32.91 -27.04 16.85
CA THR A 185 -34.22 -27.24 16.20
C THR A 185 -34.94 -28.48 16.69
N PHE A 186 -34.22 -29.57 16.97
CA PHE A 186 -34.85 -30.82 17.40
C PHE A 186 -35.10 -30.89 18.91
N ASN A 187 -34.65 -29.90 19.70
CA ASN A 187 -34.83 -29.81 21.16
C ASN A 187 -34.51 -31.14 21.90
N MET A 188 -33.68 -31.99 21.29
CA MET A 188 -33.37 -33.35 21.73
C MET A 188 -32.47 -33.37 22.97
N ILE A 189 -31.85 -32.23 23.29
CA ILE A 189 -30.87 -32.07 24.37
C ILE A 189 -31.26 -30.83 25.16
N LYS A 190 -31.16 -30.91 26.50
CA LYS A 190 -31.37 -29.74 27.36
C LYS A 190 -30.44 -28.61 26.87
N PRO A 191 -30.94 -27.37 26.73
CA PRO A 191 -30.18 -26.27 26.10
C PRO A 191 -28.82 -26.02 26.77
N LEU A 192 -28.72 -26.29 28.06
CA LEU A 192 -27.48 -26.20 28.83
C LEU A 192 -26.39 -27.17 28.32
N THR A 193 -26.75 -28.44 28.05
CA THR A 193 -25.77 -29.46 27.63
C THR A 193 -25.28 -29.19 26.20
N GLY A 194 -26.16 -28.70 25.32
CA GLY A 194 -25.78 -28.31 23.96
C GLY A 194 -24.81 -27.13 23.94
N ALA A 195 -25.04 -26.12 24.80
CA ALA A 195 -24.16 -24.97 24.91
C ALA A 195 -22.75 -25.34 25.41
N VAL A 196 -22.66 -26.27 26.37
CA VAL A 196 -21.37 -26.77 26.88
C VAL A 196 -20.61 -27.57 25.82
N ALA A 197 -21.30 -28.43 25.06
CA ALA A 197 -20.66 -29.17 23.97
C ALA A 197 -20.12 -28.22 22.88
N ALA A 198 -20.90 -27.19 22.52
CA ALA A 198 -20.50 -26.19 21.55
C ALA A 198 -19.26 -25.38 21.99
N SER A 199 -19.19 -25.00 23.27
CA SER A 199 -18.03 -24.24 23.79
C SER A 199 -16.74 -25.06 23.77
N ILE A 200 -16.82 -26.36 24.07
CA ILE A 200 -15.67 -27.28 23.99
C ILE A 200 -15.19 -27.40 22.55
N ILE A 201 -16.10 -27.59 21.59
CA ILE A 201 -15.76 -27.70 20.16
C ILE A 201 -15.11 -26.40 19.66
N LEU A 202 -15.68 -25.24 20.00
CA LEU A 202 -15.13 -23.93 19.63
C LEU A 202 -13.71 -23.74 20.18
N MET A 203 -13.48 -24.14 21.43
CA MET A 203 -12.17 -24.04 22.08
C MET A 203 -11.11 -24.88 21.36
N VAL A 204 -11.45 -26.13 20.99
CA VAL A 204 -10.54 -27.00 20.23
C VAL A 204 -10.20 -26.41 18.85
N ILE A 205 -11.18 -25.82 18.16
CA ILE A 205 -10.97 -25.15 16.87
C ILE A 205 -10.03 -23.96 17.01
N LEU A 206 -10.25 -23.10 18.01
CA LEU A 206 -9.39 -21.94 18.26
C LEU A 206 -7.97 -22.36 18.64
N MET A 207 -7.82 -23.40 19.44
CA MET A 207 -6.52 -23.96 19.81
C MET A 207 -5.77 -24.51 18.59
N TYR A 208 -6.45 -25.26 17.73
CA TYR A 208 -5.88 -25.75 16.48
C TYR A 208 -5.45 -24.60 15.55
N ALA A 209 -6.31 -23.58 15.39
CA ALA A 209 -5.99 -22.39 14.60
C ALA A 209 -4.77 -21.64 15.15
N ALA A 210 -4.65 -21.51 16.47
CA ALA A 210 -3.49 -20.89 17.11
C ALA A 210 -2.20 -21.68 16.83
N ILE A 211 -2.20 -23.00 17.03
CA ILE A 211 -1.03 -23.85 16.76
C ILE A 211 -0.59 -23.73 15.29
N HIS A 212 -1.55 -23.75 14.36
CA HIS A 212 -1.26 -23.61 12.93
C HIS A 212 -0.78 -22.20 12.55
N LEU A 213 -1.25 -21.15 13.23
CA LEU A 213 -0.78 -19.78 13.01
C LEU A 213 0.68 -19.62 13.45
N PHE A 214 1.06 -20.21 14.59
CA PHE A 214 2.41 -20.10 15.14
C PHE A 214 3.44 -20.96 14.39
N THR A 215 3.04 -22.08 13.80
CA THR A 215 3.94 -22.97 13.05
C THR A 215 4.30 -22.48 11.65
N LYS A 216 3.63 -21.44 11.12
CA LYS A 216 3.88 -20.87 9.78
C LYS A 216 4.89 -19.72 9.77
N LYS A 217 5.61 -19.47 10.88
CA LYS A 217 6.53 -18.32 11.04
C LYS A 217 8.02 -18.66 10.83
N GLU A 218 8.34 -19.84 10.29
CA GLU A 218 9.68 -20.26 9.83
C GLU A 218 9.67 -20.46 8.30
#